data_AF-A0A645FAU0-F1
#
_entry.id   AF-A0A645FAU0-F1
#
_cell.length_a   1.000
_cell.length_b   1.000
_cell.length_c   1.000
_cell.angle_alpha   90.00
_cell.angle_beta   90.00
_cell.angle_gamma   90.00
#
_symmetry.space_group_name_H-M   'P 1'
#
loop_
_entity.id
_entity.type
_entity.pdbx_description
1 polymer ?
#
loop_
_entity_poly.entity_id
_entity_poly.type
_entity_poly.pdbx_seq_one_letter_code
_entity_poly.pdbx_strand_id
1 'polypeptide(L)' 'MKQWLEQIACPVNDKLCEEEALWFTQTMLLGDRKNMDMIADAIRKISREAKAISKL' A
#
# COMPACT_ATOMS: atom_id res chain seq x y z
N MET A 1 11.39 30.83 8.30
CA MET A 1 11.46 29.43 8.78
C MET A 1 10.10 28.75 8.79
N LYS A 2 9.06 29.32 9.39
CA LYS A 2 7.74 28.64 9.44
C LYS A 2 7.00 28.56 8.09
N GLN A 3 7.05 29.63 7.31
CA GLN A 3 6.22 29.77 6.10
C GLN A 3 6.53 28.74 4.99
N TRP A 4 7.79 28.29 4.85
CA TRP A 4 8.13 27.26 3.87
C TRP A 4 7.72 25.86 4.31
N LEU A 5 7.73 25.58 5.62
CA LEU A 5 7.35 24.28 6.17
C LEU A 5 5.86 24.02 5.94
N GLU A 6 5.04 25.06 6.08
CA GLU A 6 3.60 25.00 5.82
C GLU A 6 3.28 24.74 4.34
N GLN A 7 4.15 25.16 3.41
CA GLN A 7 3.96 24.96 1.97
C GLN A 7 4.36 23.56 1.49
N ILE A 8 5.22 22.87 2.22
CA ILE A 8 5.67 21.50 1.89
C ILE A 8 4.96 20.44 2.73
N ALA A 9 4.15 20.84 3.71
CA ALA A 9 3.32 19.94 4.49
C ALA A 9 2.21 19.39 3.59
N CYS A 10 2.33 18.12 3.23
CA CYS A 10 1.41 17.42 2.35
C CYS A 10 0.75 16.25 3.11
N PRO A 11 -0.13 16.53 4.09
CA PRO A 11 -0.66 15.52 5.01
C PRO A 11 -1.44 14.40 4.30
N VAL A 12 -2.04 14.69 3.14
CA VAL A 12 -2.72 13.68 2.32
C VAL A 12 -1.71 12.75 1.64
N ASN A 13 -0.60 13.29 1.17
CA ASN A 13 0.47 12.49 0.57
C ASN A 13 1.12 11.61 1.63
N ASP A 14 1.36 12.15 2.83
CA ASP A 14 1.94 11.42 3.94
C ASP A 14 1.04 10.24 4.32
N LYS A 15 -0.26 10.49 4.52
CA LYS A 15 -1.25 9.43 4.78
C LYS A 15 -1.30 8.37 3.68
N LEU A 16 -1.30 8.80 2.42
CA LEU A 16 -1.30 7.89 1.28
C LEU A 16 -0.05 7.01 1.28
N CYS A 17 1.13 7.59 1.47
CA CYS A 17 2.40 6.88 1.39
C CYS A 17 2.66 5.97 2.61
N GLU A 18 2.23 6.39 3.79
CA GLU A 18 2.56 5.71 5.05
C GLU A 18 1.46 4.73 5.50
N GLU A 19 0.19 5.02 5.24
CA GLU A 19 -0.93 4.27 5.83
C GLU A 19 -1.80 3.52 4.80
N GLU A 20 -2.05 4.12 3.62
CA GLU A 20 -3.10 3.64 2.71
C GLU A 20 -2.59 2.93 1.45
N ALA A 21 -1.35 3.18 1.01
CA ALA A 21 -0.80 2.63 -0.23
C ALA A 21 0.26 1.52 -0.01
N LEU A 22 0.40 0.68 -1.03
CA LEU A 22 1.44 -0.34 -1.13
C LEU A 22 2.14 -0.21 -2.48
N TRP A 23 3.46 -0.42 -2.50
CA TRP A 23 4.25 -0.34 -3.72
C TRP A 23 4.52 -1.71 -4.33
N PHE A 24 4.12 -1.87 -5.59
CA PHE A 24 4.58 -2.96 -6.45
C PHE A 24 5.64 -2.45 -7.40
N THR A 25 6.77 -3.16 -7.49
CA THR A 25 7.84 -2.80 -8.43
C THR A 25 7.48 -3.22 -9.85
N GLN A 26 8.02 -2.50 -10.84
CA GLN A 26 7.70 -2.72 -12.25
C GLN A 26 7.97 -4.16 -12.72
N THR A 27 9.01 -4.82 -12.23
CA THR A 27 9.34 -6.20 -12.59
C THR A 27 8.30 -7.21 -12.11
N MET A 28 7.59 -6.91 -11.02
CA MET A 28 6.51 -7.77 -10.50
C MET A 28 5.34 -7.86 -11.48
N LEU A 29 5.11 -6.81 -12.28
CA LEU A 29 4.03 -6.73 -13.26
C LEU A 29 4.38 -7.36 -14.61
N LEU A 30 5.63 -7.78 -14.82
CA LEU A 30 6.08 -8.49 -16.02
C LEU A 30 5.91 -10.02 -15.93
N GLY A 31 5.33 -10.51 -14.83
CA GLY A 31 5.00 -11.92 -14.64
C GLY A 31 3.87 -12.40 -15.55
N ASP A 32 3.58 -13.70 -15.49
CA ASP A 32 2.44 -14.26 -16.19
C ASP A 32 1.11 -13.98 -15.47
N ARG A 33 -0.01 -14.36 -16.10
CA ARG A 33 -1.34 -14.19 -15.51
C ARG A 33 -1.48 -14.90 -14.15
N LYS A 34 -0.81 -16.03 -13.97
CA LYS A 34 -0.85 -16.78 -12.70
C LYS A 34 -0.20 -15.99 -11.58
N ASN A 35 0.88 -15.25 -11.85
CA ASN A 35 1.47 -14.34 -10.86
C ASN A 35 0.47 -13.26 -10.43
N MET A 36 -0.29 -12.67 -11.36
CA MET A 36 -1.31 -11.67 -11.03
C MET A 36 -2.47 -12.27 -10.21
N ASP A 37 -2.91 -13.49 -10.57
CA ASP A 37 -3.95 -14.21 -9.82
C ASP A 37 -3.49 -14.48 -8.37
N MET A 38 -2.23 -14.86 -8.16
CA MET A 38 -1.66 -15.05 -6.83
C MET A 38 -1.63 -13.76 -6.00
N ILE A 39 -1.30 -12.61 -6.60
CA ILE A 39 -1.35 -11.31 -5.91
C ILE A 39 -2.78 -11.00 -5.46
N ALA A 40 -3.76 -11.17 -6.36
CA ALA A 40 -5.17 -10.91 -6.05
C ALA A 40 -5.68 -11.82 -4.91
N ASP A 41 -5.33 -13.11 -4.94
CA ASP A 41 -5.73 -14.06 -3.91
C ASP A 41 -5.07 -13.79 -2.56
N ALA A 42 -3.81 -13.35 -2.55
CA ALA A 42 -3.13 -12.91 -1.33
C ALA A 42 -3.84 -11.70 -0.70
N ILE A 43 -4.21 -10.70 -1.50
CA ILE A 43 -4.96 -9.51 -1.03
C ILE A 43 -6.30 -9.95 -0.43
N ARG A 44 -7.06 -10.82 -1.11
CA ARG A 44 -8.34 -11.34 -0.59
C ARG A 44 -8.17 -12.10 0.73
N LYS A 45 -7.11 -12.91 0.85
CA LYS A 45 -6.80 -13.66 2.07
C LYS A 45 -6.49 -12.71 3.22
N ILE A 46 -5.61 -11.73 3.02
CA ILE A 46 -5.26 -10.75 4.06
C ILE A 46 -6.50 -9.96 4.48
N SER A 47 -7.31 -9.51 3.53
CA SER A 47 -8.56 -8.79 3.81
C SER A 47 -9.53 -9.62 4.68
N ARG A 48 -9.68 -10.91 4.37
CA ARG A 48 -10.53 -11.82 5.17
C ARG A 48 -10.01 -12.00 6.59
N GLU A 49 -8.69 -12.16 6.75
CA GLU A 49 -8.07 -12.38 8.06
C GLU A 49 -7.71 -11.10 8.81
N ALA A 50 -8.03 -9.91 8.26
CA ALA A 50 -7.57 -8.61 8.78
C ALA A 50 -7.88 -8.39 10.26
N LYS A 51 -9.05 -8.83 10.73
CA LYS A 51 -9.44 -8.73 12.15
C LYS A 51 -8.60 -9.60 13.09
N ALA A 52 -8.12 -10.75 12.60
CA ALA A 52 -7.25 -11.62 13.36
C ALA A 52 -5.81 -11.07 13.36
N ILE A 53 -5.35 -10.58 12.21
CA ILE A 53 -4.02 -9.96 12.05
C ILE A 53 -3.89 -8.69 12.90
N SER A 54 -4.93 -7.85 12.96
CA SER A 54 -4.93 -6.61 13.75
C SER A 54 -4.82 -6.82 15.27
N LYS A 55 -4.91 -8.06 15.76
CA LYS A 55 -4.81 -8.41 17.19
C LYS A 55 -3.42 -8.97 17.57
N LEU A 56 -2.55 -9.20 16.59
CA LEU A 56 -1.15 -9.56 16.81
C LEU A 56 -0.35 -8.31 17.18
#